data_AF-A0A838FAP6-F1
#
_entry.id   AF-A0A838FAP6-F1
#
_cell.length_a   1.000
_cell.length_b   1.000
_cell.length_c   1.000
_cell.angle_alpha   90.00
_cell.angle_beta   90.00
_cell.angle_gamma   90.00
#
_symmetry.space_group_name_H-M   'P 1'
#
loop_
_entity.id
_entity.type
_entity.pdbx_description
1 polymer ?
#
loop_
_entity_poly.entity_id
_entity_poly.type
_entity_poly.pdbx_seq_one_letter_code
_entity_poly.pdbx_strand_id
1 'polypeptide(L)'
;MRYLCIIYFSLFPFLLHAQVQDDFSDGDFITNPTWEGDSAKFEVNAALQLHLNAPAVSDTAVIYTTNSSIDNTEWEFYVKLDFSPSASNYLKVYLVSDQPDLKKPLNGYFLRLGEDGSNDAIDFFLQQGSTETLILSGIDG
;
A
#
# COMPACT_ATOMS: atom_id res chain seq x y z
N MET A 1 -33.12 1.78 -29.98
CA MET A 1 -32.45 0.47 -29.84
C MET A 1 -30.94 0.55 -30.10
N ARG A 2 -30.46 0.96 -31.30
CA ARG A 2 -29.01 1.04 -31.61
C ARG A 2 -28.18 1.91 -30.65
N TYR A 3 -28.65 3.10 -30.31
CA TYR A 3 -27.94 4.01 -29.39
C TYR A 3 -27.97 3.56 -27.92
N LEU A 4 -28.98 2.77 -27.55
CA LEU A 4 -29.16 2.28 -26.18
C LEU A 4 -28.14 1.16 -25.85
N CYS A 5 -27.79 0.33 -26.85
CA CYS A 5 -26.71 -0.65 -26.72
C CYS A 5 -25.32 0.01 -26.60
N ILE A 6 -25.08 1.14 -27.27
CA ILE A 6 -23.80 1.85 -27.22
C ILE A 6 -23.58 2.46 -25.82
N ILE A 7 -24.62 3.06 -25.23
CA ILE A 7 -24.57 3.60 -23.86
C ILE A 7 -24.30 2.49 -22.84
N TYR A 8 -24.94 1.33 -23.01
CA TYR A 8 -24.73 0.19 -22.10
C TYR A 8 -23.31 -0.38 -22.21
N PHE A 9 -22.75 -0.42 -23.41
CA PHE A 9 -21.37 -0.91 -23.64
C PHE A 9 -20.31 0.09 -23.15
N SER A 10 -20.59 1.41 -23.20
CA SER A 10 -19.68 2.44 -22.67
C SER A 10 -19.66 2.54 -21.15
N LEU A 11 -20.71 2.06 -20.46
CA LEU A 11 -20.79 2.06 -19.00
C LEU A 11 -20.24 0.77 -18.36
N PHE A 12 -20.03 -0.28 -19.15
CA PHE A 12 -19.48 -1.56 -18.71
C PHE A 12 -18.08 -1.51 -18.05
N PRO A 13 -17.10 -0.69 -18.49
CA PRO A 13 -15.79 -0.65 -17.82
C PRO A 13 -15.86 -0.04 -16.40
N PHE A 14 -16.90 0.74 -16.09
CA PHE A 14 -17.11 1.29 -14.75
C PHE A 14 -17.68 0.27 -13.76
N LEU A 15 -18.01 -0.95 -14.22
CA LEU A 15 -18.49 -2.06 -13.38
C LEU A 15 -17.38 -3.09 -13.10
N LEU A 16 -16.17 -2.88 -13.61
CA LEU A 16 -15.04 -3.78 -13.45
C LEU A 16 -14.08 -3.21 -12.39
N HIS A 17 -14.20 -3.68 -11.14
CA HIS A 17 -13.17 -3.50 -10.11
C HIS A 17 -12.24 -4.71 -10.14
N ALA A 18 -11.10 -4.60 -10.79
CA ALA A 18 -10.11 -5.69 -10.86
C ALA A 18 -8.98 -5.54 -9.83
N GLN A 19 -8.74 -4.32 -9.33
CA GLN A 19 -7.68 -3.99 -8.38
C GLN A 19 -8.26 -3.23 -7.18
N VAL A 20 -7.51 -3.22 -6.08
CA VAL A 20 -7.82 -2.41 -4.91
C VAL A 20 -7.69 -0.94 -5.30
N GLN A 21 -8.75 -0.17 -5.06
CA GLN A 21 -8.73 1.28 -5.21
C GLN A 21 -9.34 1.87 -3.94
N ASP A 22 -8.59 2.76 -3.30
CA ASP A 22 -9.04 3.50 -2.13
C ASP A 22 -8.37 4.87 -2.16
N ASP A 23 -9.18 5.93 -2.22
CA ASP A 23 -8.74 7.31 -2.13
C ASP A 23 -9.14 7.97 -0.80
N PHE A 24 -9.77 7.19 0.11
CA PHE A 24 -10.24 7.61 1.43
C PHE A 24 -11.19 8.82 1.40
N SER A 25 -11.80 9.13 0.24
CA SER A 25 -12.65 10.29 0.05
C SER A 25 -13.98 10.22 0.81
N ASP A 26 -14.37 9.02 1.23
CA ASP A 26 -15.52 8.74 2.08
C ASP A 26 -15.24 8.97 3.58
N GLY A 27 -13.97 9.23 3.95
CA GLY A 27 -13.57 9.51 5.32
C GLY A 27 -13.35 8.28 6.17
N ASP A 28 -13.27 7.08 5.59
CA ASP A 28 -12.96 5.86 6.33
C ASP A 28 -12.01 4.92 5.57
N PHE A 29 -11.48 3.91 6.27
CA PHE A 29 -10.65 2.85 5.69
C PHE A 29 -11.18 1.46 6.06
N ILE A 30 -12.36 1.39 6.69
CA ILE A 30 -12.91 0.13 7.23
C ILE A 30 -14.03 -0.41 6.34
N THR A 31 -14.53 0.39 5.40
CA THR A 31 -15.65 0.05 4.53
C THR A 31 -15.28 0.34 3.08
N ASN A 32 -15.35 -0.69 2.22
CA ASN A 32 -15.26 -0.55 0.74
C ASN A 32 -14.07 0.28 0.19
N PRO A 33 -12.81 -0.19 0.35
CA PRO A 33 -12.40 -1.49 0.85
C PRO A 33 -12.18 -1.53 2.37
N THR A 34 -12.28 -2.72 2.96
CA THR A 34 -11.93 -2.91 4.37
C THR A 34 -10.44 -3.11 4.52
N TRP A 35 -9.79 -2.23 5.28
CA TRP A 35 -8.44 -2.43 5.76
C TRP A 35 -8.46 -2.96 7.20
N GLU A 36 -7.66 -3.98 7.44
CA GLU A 36 -7.54 -4.71 8.70
C GLU A 36 -6.12 -4.58 9.27
N GLY A 37 -5.91 -5.04 10.51
CA GLY A 37 -4.62 -4.99 11.20
C GLY A 37 -4.67 -4.13 12.46
N ASP A 38 -3.64 -3.30 12.67
CA ASP A 38 -3.53 -2.38 13.80
C ASP A 38 -4.41 -1.13 13.61
N SER A 39 -5.69 -1.29 13.23
CA SER A 39 -6.60 -0.19 12.84
C SER A 39 -6.71 0.93 13.88
N ALA A 40 -6.56 0.62 15.17
CA ALA A 40 -6.54 1.62 16.24
C ALA A 40 -5.36 2.62 16.16
N LYS A 41 -4.33 2.32 15.36
CA LYS A 41 -3.18 3.19 15.11
C LYS A 41 -3.32 3.99 13.82
N PHE A 42 -4.40 3.84 13.07
CA PHE A 42 -4.61 4.54 11.80
C PHE A 42 -5.91 5.34 11.83
N GLU A 43 -5.94 6.41 11.06
CA GLU A 43 -7.12 7.24 10.83
C GLU A 43 -7.18 7.71 9.38
N VAL A 44 -8.37 8.10 8.91
CA VAL A 44 -8.46 9.03 7.77
C VAL A 44 -8.46 10.44 8.34
N ASN A 45 -7.43 11.21 8.02
CA ASN A 45 -7.23 12.54 8.59
C ASN A 45 -8.15 13.61 7.94
N ALA A 46 -8.07 14.84 8.42
CA ALA A 46 -8.88 15.96 7.90
C ALA A 46 -8.62 16.32 6.42
N ALA A 47 -7.52 15.84 5.84
CA ALA A 47 -7.20 16.00 4.42
C ALA A 47 -7.64 14.79 3.57
N LEU A 48 -8.42 13.85 4.14
CA LEU A 48 -8.87 12.61 3.51
C LEU A 48 -7.69 11.73 3.08
N GLN A 49 -6.73 11.55 3.98
CA GLN A 49 -5.58 10.67 3.77
C GLN A 49 -5.50 9.65 4.88
N LEU A 50 -5.21 8.40 4.52
CA LEU A 50 -4.81 7.38 5.47
C LEU A 50 -3.53 7.81 6.19
N HIS A 51 -3.61 7.90 7.51
CA HIS A 51 -2.58 8.48 8.35
C HIS A 51 -2.27 7.56 9.53
N LEU A 52 -0.98 7.34 9.79
CA LEU A 52 -0.51 6.60 10.95
C LEU A 52 -0.46 7.53 12.18
N ASN A 53 -1.27 7.21 13.18
CA ASN A 53 -1.23 7.82 14.51
C ASN A 53 -0.22 7.07 15.40
N ALA A 54 1.07 7.29 15.16
CA ALA A 54 2.12 6.64 15.94
C ALA A 54 2.30 7.29 17.33
N PRO A 55 2.21 6.52 18.43
CA PRO A 55 2.66 7.01 19.73
C PRO A 55 4.19 7.19 19.74
N ALA A 56 4.72 7.97 20.69
CA ALA A 56 6.16 8.22 20.86
C ALA A 56 6.92 7.01 21.45
N VAL A 57 6.61 5.80 20.97
CA VAL A 57 7.27 4.55 21.31
C VAL A 57 7.67 3.83 20.03
N SER A 58 8.83 3.17 20.05
CA SER A 58 9.27 2.37 18.91
C SER A 58 8.39 1.13 18.80
N ASP A 59 7.69 1.01 17.68
CA ASP A 59 6.81 -0.11 17.37
C ASP A 59 6.59 -0.21 15.85
N THR A 60 6.12 -1.36 15.38
CA THR A 60 5.68 -1.57 14.00
C THR A 60 4.15 -1.58 13.95
N ALA A 61 3.58 -0.67 13.17
CA ALA A 61 2.15 -0.63 12.88
C ALA A 61 1.90 -1.14 11.46
N VAL A 62 0.91 -2.01 11.30
CA VAL A 62 0.56 -2.63 10.01
C VAL A 62 -0.94 -2.55 9.79
N ILE A 63 -1.32 -2.15 8.58
CA ILE A 63 -2.64 -2.41 8.02
C ILE A 63 -2.51 -3.03 6.65
N TYR A 64 -3.52 -3.78 6.24
CA TYR A 64 -3.57 -4.46 4.95
C TYR A 64 -5.01 -4.53 4.47
N THR A 65 -5.18 -4.70 3.16
CA THR A 65 -6.46 -5.03 2.56
C THR A 65 -6.27 -6.18 1.57
N THR A 66 -7.32 -6.99 1.39
CA THR A 66 -7.24 -8.14 0.49
C THR A 66 -7.16 -7.70 -0.96
N ASN A 67 -6.19 -8.25 -1.68
CA ASN A 67 -6.04 -8.06 -3.12
C ASN A 67 -6.23 -9.39 -3.87
N SER A 68 -6.87 -9.37 -5.02
CA SER A 68 -7.11 -10.53 -5.89
C SER A 68 -6.31 -10.53 -7.20
N SER A 69 -5.53 -9.49 -7.49
CA SER A 69 -4.82 -9.32 -8.77
C SER A 69 -3.35 -8.97 -8.56
N ILE A 70 -2.46 -9.74 -9.18
CA ILE A 70 -1.02 -9.47 -9.25
C ILE A 70 -0.51 -9.41 -10.69
N ASP A 71 -1.07 -10.24 -11.57
CA ASP A 71 -0.70 -10.25 -12.99
C ASP A 71 -1.26 -9.01 -13.70
N ASN A 72 -0.45 -8.40 -14.58
CA ASN A 72 -0.81 -7.18 -15.31
C ASN A 72 -1.36 -6.07 -14.40
N THR A 73 -0.77 -5.91 -13.22
CA THR A 73 -1.21 -4.96 -12.20
C THR A 73 -0.25 -3.77 -12.09
N GLU A 74 -0.83 -2.59 -11.93
CA GLU A 74 -0.10 -1.34 -11.68
C GLU A 74 -0.43 -0.88 -10.26
N TRP A 75 0.59 -0.38 -9.56
CA TRP A 75 0.47 0.12 -8.20
C TRP A 75 0.74 1.63 -8.22
N GLU A 76 -0.29 2.41 -7.96
CA GLU A 76 -0.20 3.86 -7.82
C GLU A 76 -0.71 4.25 -6.44
N PHE A 77 0.10 4.98 -5.68
CA PHE A 77 -0.28 5.50 -4.37
C PHE A 77 0.60 6.69 -3.99
N TYR A 78 0.05 7.57 -3.15
CA TYR A 78 0.75 8.72 -2.59
C TYR A 78 1.34 8.37 -1.22
N VAL A 79 2.59 8.74 -0.99
CA VAL A 79 3.25 8.61 0.32
C VAL A 79 3.81 9.94 0.76
N LYS A 80 3.61 10.27 2.04
CA LYS A 80 4.26 11.39 2.73
C LYS A 80 4.83 10.89 4.05
N LEU A 81 6.11 11.15 4.28
CA LEU A 81 6.77 10.93 5.57
C LEU A 81 7.11 12.29 6.18
N ASP A 82 6.53 12.61 7.33
CA ASP A 82 6.79 13.88 8.06
C ASP A 82 8.07 13.83 8.91
N PHE A 83 9.01 12.96 8.52
CA PHE A 83 10.32 12.76 9.12
C PHE A 83 11.32 12.31 8.05
N SER A 84 12.61 12.44 8.33
CA SER A 84 13.67 11.85 7.50
C SER A 84 13.77 10.35 7.78
N PRO A 85 13.38 9.47 6.83
CA PRO A 85 13.44 8.04 7.05
C PRO A 85 14.88 7.54 7.14
N SER A 86 15.08 6.37 7.77
CA SER A 86 16.39 5.74 7.96
C SER A 86 16.27 4.23 7.95
N ALA A 87 17.39 3.49 8.03
CA ALA A 87 17.32 2.03 8.12
C ALA A 87 16.63 1.51 9.40
N SER A 88 16.48 2.36 10.43
CA SER A 88 15.81 2.02 11.69
C SER A 88 14.38 2.56 11.81
N ASN A 89 13.99 3.51 10.97
CA ASN A 89 12.65 4.08 10.91
C ASN A 89 12.25 4.29 9.45
N TYR A 90 11.49 3.35 8.90
CA TYR A 90 11.18 3.25 7.48
C TYR A 90 9.74 2.83 7.26
N LEU A 91 9.26 3.01 6.03
CA LEU A 91 7.99 2.47 5.56
C LEU A 91 8.24 1.27 4.66
N LYS A 92 7.42 0.21 4.83
CA LYS A 92 7.26 -0.86 3.84
C LYS A 92 5.85 -0.81 3.28
N VAL A 93 5.74 -0.79 1.96
CA VAL A 93 4.47 -0.97 1.24
C VAL A 93 4.53 -2.32 0.55
N TYR A 94 3.84 -3.31 1.13
CA TYR A 94 3.68 -4.61 0.48
C TYR A 94 2.72 -4.45 -0.69
N LEU A 95 3.21 -4.73 -1.90
CA LEU A 95 2.38 -4.82 -3.10
C LEU A 95 1.54 -6.11 -3.04
N VAL A 96 2.13 -7.17 -2.50
CA VAL A 96 1.46 -8.46 -2.29
C VAL A 96 2.15 -9.24 -1.18
N SER A 97 1.36 -10.02 -0.46
CA SER A 97 1.83 -11.02 0.50
C SER A 97 0.93 -12.25 0.44
N ASP A 98 1.49 -13.41 0.77
CA ASP A 98 0.77 -14.66 0.94
C ASP A 98 0.04 -14.79 2.29
N GLN A 99 0.19 -13.83 3.20
CA GLN A 99 -0.51 -13.81 4.48
C GLN A 99 -0.85 -12.39 4.99
N PRO A 100 -1.87 -12.25 5.85
CA PRO A 100 -2.24 -10.94 6.42
C PRO A 100 -1.26 -10.43 7.50
N ASP A 101 -0.54 -11.31 8.20
CA ASP A 101 0.35 -10.91 9.30
C ASP A 101 1.73 -10.48 8.78
N LEU A 102 1.85 -9.21 8.37
CA LEU A 102 3.09 -8.68 7.77
C LEU A 102 4.26 -8.51 8.77
N LYS A 103 4.06 -8.85 10.05
CA LYS A 103 5.11 -8.82 11.09
C LYS A 103 5.83 -10.15 11.24
N LYS A 104 5.34 -11.21 10.59
CA LYS A 104 5.91 -12.56 10.63
C LYS A 104 6.62 -12.91 9.31
N PRO A 105 7.44 -13.99 9.29
CA PRO A 105 7.96 -14.53 8.04
C PRO A 105 6.83 -14.80 7.03
N LEU A 106 7.02 -14.34 5.79
CA LEU A 106 6.03 -14.39 4.71
C LEU A 106 6.71 -14.48 3.34
N ASN A 107 5.94 -14.69 2.28
CA ASN A 107 6.39 -14.53 0.91
C ASN A 107 5.66 -13.36 0.26
N GLY A 108 6.39 -12.42 -0.35
CA GLY A 108 5.79 -11.22 -0.90
C GLY A 108 6.77 -10.28 -1.58
N TYR A 109 6.21 -9.25 -2.20
CA TYR A 109 6.97 -8.16 -2.82
C TYR A 109 6.60 -6.85 -2.15
N PHE A 110 7.60 -6.04 -1.81
CA PHE A 110 7.37 -4.75 -1.16
C PHE A 110 8.32 -3.68 -1.64
N LEU A 111 7.85 -2.44 -1.54
CA LEU A 111 8.67 -1.24 -1.65
C LEU A 111 9.09 -0.79 -0.26
N ARG A 112 10.33 -0.33 -0.12
CA ARG A 112 10.87 0.24 1.12
C ARG A 112 11.26 1.68 0.89
N LEU A 113 10.84 2.54 1.80
CA LEU A 113 11.26 3.94 1.86
C LEU A 113 11.99 4.16 3.18
N GLY A 114 13.30 4.40 3.11
CA GLY A 114 14.19 4.56 4.25
C GLY A 114 15.34 3.57 4.25
N GLU A 115 16.56 4.10 4.18
CA GLU A 115 17.82 3.38 4.06
C GLU A 115 18.91 3.97 4.97
N ASP A 116 20.08 3.34 5.02
CA ASP A 116 21.28 3.94 5.57
C ASP A 116 22.04 4.64 4.44
N GLY A 117 21.91 5.97 4.34
CA GLY A 117 22.53 6.71 3.24
C GLY A 117 21.93 8.09 3.04
N SER A 118 22.27 8.69 1.90
CA SER A 118 21.74 9.97 1.44
C SER A 118 21.19 9.86 0.02
N ASN A 119 20.93 8.64 -0.46
CA ASN A 119 20.42 8.43 -1.81
C ASN A 119 18.90 8.62 -1.80
N ASP A 120 18.23 8.46 -0.65
CA ASP A 120 16.78 8.64 -0.51
C ASP A 120 15.99 7.78 -1.52
N ALA A 121 16.56 6.63 -1.88
CA ALA A 121 16.02 5.74 -2.89
C ALA A 121 14.76 5.01 -2.39
N ILE A 122 13.86 4.72 -3.34
CA ILE A 122 12.75 3.78 -3.14
C ILE A 122 13.20 2.42 -3.64
N ASP A 123 13.31 1.46 -2.73
CA ASP A 123 13.86 0.14 -3.03
C ASP A 123 12.78 -0.92 -3.17
N PHE A 124 12.90 -1.77 -4.18
CA PHE A 124 12.01 -2.90 -4.43
C PHE A 124 12.61 -4.22 -3.98
N PHE A 125 11.90 -4.95 -3.13
CA PHE A 125 12.35 -6.17 -2.50
C PHE A 125 11.43 -7.37 -2.78
N LEU A 126 12.04 -8.55 -2.85
CA LEU A 126 11.39 -9.85 -2.67
C LEU A 126 11.64 -10.34 -1.24
N GLN A 127 10.59 -10.78 -0.55
CA GLN A 127 10.68 -11.50 0.71
C GLN A 127 10.37 -12.98 0.54
N GLN A 128 11.21 -13.83 1.14
CA GLN A 128 10.99 -15.27 1.26
C GLN A 128 11.26 -15.72 2.70
N GLY A 129 10.20 -15.99 3.45
CA GLY A 129 10.29 -16.20 4.89
C GLY A 129 10.79 -14.94 5.60
N SER A 130 11.96 -15.03 6.23
CA SER A 130 12.62 -13.89 6.89
C SER A 130 13.71 -13.23 6.04
N THR A 131 13.94 -13.72 4.82
CA THR A 131 14.99 -13.20 3.95
C THR A 131 14.42 -12.16 3.00
N GLU A 132 15.01 -10.98 3.00
CA GLU A 132 14.68 -9.87 2.10
C GLU A 132 15.80 -9.73 1.06
N THR A 133 15.45 -9.74 -0.22
CA THR A 133 16.38 -9.63 -1.36
C THR A 133 16.04 -8.40 -2.17
N LEU A 134 16.98 -7.45 -2.28
CA LEU A 134 16.83 -6.28 -3.14
C LEU A 134 16.77 -6.73 -4.61
N ILE A 135 15.74 -6.29 -5.33
CA ILE A 135 15.52 -6.58 -6.75
C ILE A 135 15.93 -5.38 -7.61
N LEU A 136 15.51 -4.18 -7.19
CA LEU A 136 15.77 -2.92 -7.90
C LEU A 136 15.87 -1.80 -6.85
N SER A 137 16.76 -0.85 -7.06
CA SER A 137 16.80 0.40 -6.32
C SER A 137 16.36 1.55 -7.21
N GLY A 138 15.67 2.52 -6.61
CA GLY A 138 15.30 3.77 -7.27
C GLY A 138 16.52 4.61 -7.63
N ILE A 139 16.30 5.68 -8.38
CA ILE A 139 17.32 6.72 -8.54
C ILE A 139 17.41 7.55 -7.26
N ASP A 140 18.58 8.13 -7.03
CA ASP A 140 18.79 9.04 -5.91
C ASP A 140 17.83 10.24 -5.99
N GLY A 141 17.23 10.61 -4.85
CA GLY A 141 16.20 11.65 -4.68
C GLY A 141 16.71 13.08 -4.59
#